data_AF-A0A928J4B3-F1
#
_entry.id   AF-A0A928J4B3-F1
#
_cell.length_a   1.000
_cell.length_b   1.000
_cell.length_c   1.000
_cell.angle_alpha   90.00
_cell.angle_beta   90.00
_cell.angle_gamma   90.00
#
_symmetry.space_group_name_H-M   'P 1'
#
loop_
_entity.id
_entity.type
_entity.pdbx_description
1 polymer ?
#
loop_
_entity_poly.entity_id
_entity_poly.type
_entity_poly.pdbx_seq_one_letter_code
_entity_poly.pdbx_strand_id
1 'polypeptide(L)'
;MELFATILIHTVEALLFIIETCMLVRAILSFLPVQEDNSFLLFTVMVTEPIVMPVRALFDRFGWFQDIPIDIPFLIGYILLSTVSTLLTVLL
;
A
#
# COMPACT_ATOMS: atom_id res chain seq x y z
N MET A 1 -4.67 28.37 -12.83
CA MET A 1 -4.78 27.79 -11.48
C MET A 1 -5.55 26.48 -11.53
N GLU A 2 -6.77 26.47 -12.07
CA GLU A 2 -7.61 25.27 -12.29
C GLU A 2 -6.87 24.12 -13.00
N LEU A 3 -6.32 24.34 -14.20
CA LEU A 3 -5.62 23.30 -14.97
C LEU A 3 -4.47 22.64 -14.21
N PHE A 4 -3.71 23.43 -13.46
CA PHE A 4 -2.58 22.92 -12.67
C PHE A 4 -3.06 22.01 -11.55
N ALA A 5 -4.13 22.40 -10.85
CA ALA A 5 -4.73 21.60 -9.79
C ALA A 5 -5.26 20.26 -10.34
N THR A 6 -5.95 20.28 -11.49
CA THR A 6 -6.46 19.06 -12.13
C THR A 6 -5.34 18.09 -12.52
N ILE A 7 -4.27 18.59 -13.14
CA ILE A 7 -3.12 17.75 -13.51
C ILE A 7 -2.47 17.14 -12.24
N LEU A 8 -2.34 17.93 -11.17
CA LEU A 8 -1.78 17.46 -9.92
C LEU A 8 -2.63 16.35 -9.30
N ILE A 9 -3.96 16.54 -9.22
CA ILE A 9 -4.89 15.56 -8.66
C ILE A 9 -4.79 14.24 -9.42
N HIS A 10 -4.91 14.27 -10.75
CA HIS A 10 -4.81 13.04 -11.55
C HIS A 10 -3.43 12.37 -11.47
N THR A 11 -2.37 13.15 -11.28
CA THR A 11 -1.02 12.58 -11.05
C THR A 11 -0.96 11.84 -9.72
N VAL A 12 -1.56 12.41 -8.66
CA VAL A 12 -1.67 11.76 -7.34
C VAL A 12 -2.54 10.51 -7.43
N GLU A 13 -3.69 10.57 -8.09
CA GLU A 13 -4.57 9.40 -8.30
C GLU A 13 -3.83 8.27 -9.02
N ALA A 14 -3.10 8.58 -10.09
CA ALA A 14 -2.32 7.59 -10.81
C ALA A 14 -1.23 6.97 -9.92
N LEU A 15 -0.55 7.77 -9.09
CA LEU A 15 0.44 7.26 -8.16
C LEU A 15 -0.18 6.33 -7.10
N LEU A 16 -1.30 6.74 -6.49
CA LEU A 16 -2.02 5.94 -5.50
C LEU A 16 -2.48 4.61 -6.11
N PHE A 17 -3.06 4.65 -7.30
CA PHE A 17 -3.47 3.46 -8.04
C PHE A 17 -2.31 2.49 -8.29
N ILE A 18 -1.13 3.00 -8.66
CA ILE A 18 0.07 2.17 -8.86
C ILE A 18 0.50 1.51 -7.54
N ILE A 19 0.51 2.26 -6.42
CA ILE A 19 0.90 1.73 -5.11
C ILE A 19 -0.09 0.65 -4.67
N GLU A 20 -1.40 0.91 -4.75
CA GLU A 20 -2.45 -0.06 -4.41
C GLU A 20 -2.36 -1.32 -5.26
N THR A 21 -2.12 -1.17 -6.56
CA THR A 21 -1.89 -2.31 -7.47
C THR A 21 -0.66 -3.10 -7.02
N CYS A 22 0.45 -2.43 -6.65
CA CYS A 22 1.63 -3.11 -6.13
C CYS A 22 1.34 -3.83 -4.81
N MET A 23 0.48 -3.29 -3.94
CA MET A 23 0.06 -3.96 -2.72
C MET A 23 -0.72 -5.24 -3.03
N LEU A 24 -1.67 -5.19 -3.96
CA LEU A 24 -2.41 -6.38 -4.39
C LEU A 24 -1.50 -7.43 -5.02
N VAL A 25 -0.58 -7.02 -5.90
CA VAL A 25 0.40 -7.92 -6.50
C VAL A 25 1.27 -8.56 -5.41
N ARG A 26 1.79 -7.78 -4.46
CA ARG A 26 2.60 -8.30 -3.35
C ARG A 26 1.84 -9.30 -2.50
N ALA A 27 0.57 -9.03 -2.20
CA ALA A 27 -0.29 -9.94 -1.46
C ALA A 27 -0.45 -11.27 -2.22
N ILE A 28 -0.69 -11.24 -3.54
CA ILE A 28 -0.76 -12.44 -4.37
C ILE A 28 0.58 -13.19 -4.37
N LEU A 29 1.70 -12.48 -4.56
CA LEU A 29 3.04 -13.07 -4.58
C LEU A 29 3.39 -13.76 -3.26
N SER A 30 2.90 -13.27 -2.11
CA SER A 30 3.15 -13.91 -0.81
C SER A 30 2.53 -15.30 -0.66
N PHE A 31 1.55 -15.66 -1.50
CA PHE A 31 0.99 -17.02 -1.54
C PHE A 31 1.72 -17.95 -2.49
N LEU A 32 2.62 -17.43 -3.32
CA LEU A 32 3.36 -18.18 -4.32
C LEU A 32 4.78 -18.52 -3.82
N PRO A 33 5.38 -19.64 -4.26
CA PRO A 33 6.75 -20.01 -3.91
C PRO A 33 7.77 -19.19 -4.73
N VAL A 34 7.77 -17.87 -4.55
CA VAL A 34 8.68 -16.94 -5.22
C VAL A 34 9.94 -16.79 -4.37
N GLN A 35 11.12 -16.83 -5.00
CA GLN A 35 12.39 -16.62 -4.30
C GLN A 35 12.47 -15.19 -3.75
N GLU A 36 13.01 -15.04 -2.54
CA GLU A 36 13.06 -13.74 -1.85
C GLU A 36 13.92 -12.69 -2.58
N ASP A 37 14.90 -13.14 -3.38
CA ASP A 37 15.78 -12.30 -4.19
C ASP A 37 15.17 -11.93 -5.57
N ASN A 38 13.93 -12.35 -5.84
CA ASN A 38 13.25 -12.03 -7.07
C ASN A 38 13.06 -10.51 -7.21
N SER A 39 13.63 -9.92 -8.26
CA SER A 39 13.60 -8.47 -8.49
C SER A 39 12.18 -7.89 -8.57
N PHE A 40 11.20 -8.66 -9.06
CA PHE A 40 9.82 -8.20 -9.14
C PHE A 40 9.16 -8.17 -7.75
N LEU A 41 9.38 -9.20 -6.93
CA LEU A 41 8.95 -9.19 -5.53
C LEU A 41 9.59 -8.02 -4.77
N LEU A 42 10.91 -7.84 -4.87
CA LEU A 42 11.64 -6.75 -4.23
C LEU A 42 11.14 -5.38 -4.65
N PHE A 43 10.79 -5.20 -5.94
CA PHE A 43 10.18 -3.97 -6.43
C PHE A 43 8.83 -3.70 -5.73
N THR A 44 7.95 -4.71 -5.64
CA THR A 44 6.66 -4.54 -4.95
C THR A 44 6.83 -4.24 -3.47
N VAL A 45 7.82 -4.83 -2.80
CA VAL A 45 8.16 -4.51 -1.41
C VAL A 45 8.62 -3.05 -1.30
N MET A 46 9.56 -2.62 -2.14
CA MET A 46 10.07 -1.25 -2.16
C MET A 46 8.97 -0.19 -2.31
N VAL A 47 8.03 -0.42 -3.23
CA VAL A 47 6.92 0.53 -3.49
C VAL A 47 5.92 0.58 -2.34
N THR A 48 5.70 -0.55 -1.65
CA THR A 48 4.60 -0.69 -0.68
C THR A 48 5.02 -0.48 0.78
N GLU A 49 6.29 -0.74 1.12
CA GLU A 49 6.79 -0.59 2.50
C GLU A 49 6.64 0.81 3.10
N PRO A 50 6.78 1.92 2.36
CA PRO A 50 6.52 3.25 2.91
C PRO A 50 5.10 3.42 3.50
N ILE A 51 4.13 2.64 3.02
CA ILE A 51 2.75 2.63 3.53
C ILE A 51 2.59 1.60 4.66
N VAL A 52 3.19 0.43 4.52
CA VAL A 52 3.00 -0.70 5.45
C VAL A 52 3.81 -0.54 6.74
N MET A 53 5.08 -0.11 6.65
CA MET A 53 5.99 0.05 7.79
C MET A 53 5.44 0.92 8.93
N PRO A 54 4.85 2.11 8.69
CA PRO A 54 4.31 2.93 9.79
C PRO A 54 3.14 2.24 10.50
N VAL A 55 2.31 1.51 9.76
CA VAL A 55 1.20 0.73 10.34
C VAL A 55 1.75 -0.44 11.15
N ARG A 56 2.77 -1.14 10.63
CA ARG A 56 3.43 -2.25 11.35
C ARG A 56 4.06 -1.78 12.65
N ALA A 57 4.80 -0.68 12.61
CA ALA A 57 5.39 -0.06 13.81
C ALA A 57 4.34 0.33 14.86
N LEU A 58 3.14 0.76 14.42
CA LEU A 58 2.02 1.04 15.32
C LEU A 58 1.50 -0.24 15.99
N PHE A 59 1.30 -1.31 15.21
CA PHE A 59 0.80 -2.59 15.71
C PHE A 59 1.77 -3.23 16.69
N ASP A 60 3.07 -3.19 16.39
CA ASP A 60 4.13 -3.71 17.25
C ASP A 60 4.19 -2.95 18.58
N ARG A 61 4.04 -1.62 18.53
CA ARG A 61 4.01 -0.77 19.74
C ARG A 61 2.87 -1.13 20.69
N PHE A 62 1.71 -1.53 20.17
CA PHE A 62 0.55 -1.90 20.98
C PHE A 62 0.43 -3.41 21.22
N GLY A 63 1.32 -4.22 20.66
CA GLY A 63 1.27 -5.68 20.76
C GLY A 63 0.02 -6.27 20.10
N TRP A 64 -0.52 -5.62 19.07
CA TRP A 64 -1.72 -6.10 18.38
C TRP A 64 -1.36 -7.18 17.35
N PHE A 65 -2.15 -8.26 17.32
CA PHE A 65 -2.11 -9.29 16.28
C PHE A 65 -0.73 -9.94 16.04
N GLN A 66 0.08 -10.09 17.09
CA GLN A 66 1.47 -10.58 16.98
C GLN A 66 1.57 -12.08 16.67
N ASP A 67 0.58 -12.89 17.07
CA ASP A 67 0.62 -14.36 16.97
C ASP A 67 -0.31 -14.93 15.89
N ILE A 68 -0.64 -14.15 14.86
CA ILE A 68 -1.48 -14.62 13.76
C ILE A 68 -0.72 -14.72 12.44
N PRO A 69 -1.02 -15.72 11.59
CA PRO A 69 -0.28 -15.96 10.34
C PRO A 69 -0.63 -14.98 9.21
N ILE A 70 -1.39 -13.92 9.50
CA ILE A 70 -1.86 -12.94 8.52
C ILE A 70 -1.19 -11.60 8.84
N ASP A 71 -0.62 -10.95 7.82
CA ASP A 71 -0.07 -9.60 7.93
C ASP A 71 -1.22 -8.57 8.00
N ILE A 72 -1.82 -8.43 9.17
CA ILE A 72 -2.86 -7.42 9.44
C ILE A 72 -2.34 -6.00 9.20
N PRO A 73 -1.12 -5.62 9.64
CA PRO A 73 -0.57 -4.30 9.31
C PRO A 73 -0.60 -3.99 7.81
N PHE A 74 -0.26 -4.97 6.97
CA PHE A 74 -0.36 -4.83 5.51
C PHE A 74 -1.79 -4.57 5.04
N LEU A 75 -2.76 -5.37 5.50
CA LEU A 75 -4.17 -5.20 5.16
C LEU A 75 -4.70 -3.82 5.59
N ILE A 76 -4.35 -3.38 6.79
CA ILE A 76 -4.75 -2.07 7.31
C ILE A 76 -4.09 -0.94 6.52
N GLY A 77 -2.81 -1.08 6.16
CA GLY A 77 -2.13 -0.13 5.27
C GLY A 77 -2.84 0.02 3.93
N TYR A 78 -3.28 -1.09 3.33
CA TYR A 78 -4.07 -1.07 2.09
C TYR A 78 -5.40 -0.35 2.29
N ILE A 79 -6.18 -0.70 3.32
CA ILE A 79 -7.48 -0.08 3.60
C ILE A 79 -7.35 1.43 3.82
N LEU A 80 -6.33 1.87 4.55
CA LEU A 80 -6.06 3.28 4.80
C LEU A 80 -5.73 4.02 3.50
N LEU A 81 -4.86 3.45 2.66
CA LEU A 81 -4.49 4.04 1.38
C LEU A 81 -5.71 4.14 0.44
N SER A 82 -6.53 3.08 0.36
CA SER A 82 -7.76 3.07 -0.44
C SER A 82 -8.83 4.02 0.06
N THR A 83 -8.88 4.26 1.37
CA THR A 83 -9.72 5.30 1.93
C THR A 83 -9.25 6.67 1.46
N VAL A 84 -7.94 6.96 1.52
CA VAL A 84 -7.38 8.24 1.03
C VAL A 84 -7.61 8.42 -0.47
N SER A 85 -7.37 7.39 -1.27
CA SER A 85 -7.61 7.37 -2.71
C SER A 85 -9.08 7.68 -3.04
N THR A 86 -10.01 6.97 -2.39
CA THR A 86 -11.45 7.20 -2.58
C THR A 86 -11.87 8.60 -2.17
N LEU A 87 -11.36 9.11 -1.04
CA LEU A 87 -11.67 10.46 -0.59
C LEU A 87 -11.16 11.52 -1.57
N LEU A 88 -9.97 11.31 -2.14
CA LEU A 88 -9.41 12.21 -3.14
C LEU A 88 -10.29 12.28 -4.40
N THR A 89 -10.73 11.13 -4.92
CA THR A 89 -11.56 11.05 -6.14
C THR A 89 -13.01 11.51 -5.92
N VAL A 90 -13.57 11.32 -4.71
CA VAL A 90 -14.97 11.67 -4.43
C VAL A 90 -15.12 13.14 -3.99
N LEU A 91 -14.12 13.72 -3.33
CA LEU A 91 -14.22 15.05 -2.72
C LEU A 91 -13.58 16.19 -3.52
N LEU A 92 -12.70 15.90 -4.49
CA LEU A 92 -11.94 16.89 -5.26
C LEU A 92 -12.24 16.77 -6.76
#